data_AF-A0A5X3A049-F1
#
_entry.id   AF-A0A5X3A049-F1
#
_cell.length_a   1.000
_cell.length_b   1.000
_cell.length_c   1.000
_cell.angle_alpha   90.00
_cell.angle_beta   90.00
_cell.angle_gamma   90.00
#
_symmetry.space_group_name_H-M   'P 1'
#
loop_
_entity.id
_entity.type
_entity.pdbx_description
1 polymer ?
#
loop_
_entity_poly.entity_id
_entity_poly.type
_entity_poly.pdbx_seq_one_letter_code
_entity_poly.pdbx_strand_id
1 'polypeptide(L)'
;MIYVVGGPVSAVMEGLTTFLGNMTSTNAILLGMLLGAMQGFDLGGPVNKAAYTFGVGLLASHSYMPMAAIMAAGMVPALGMGVATWAARAKFNAAEHEAGNASFILGLCFISEGAIPFAARDPMRVIPSTMVGGAIAGGLSMYFGCTLMAPHGGLFVLAIPHAVEHVMQYLLSIALGTIVCGLMYALLKPSAVAQTV
;
A
#
# COMPACT_ATOMS: atom_id res chain seq x y z
N MET A 1 -9.75 28.42 20.37
CA MET A 1 -9.31 27.34 19.45
C MET A 1 -9.70 25.96 19.97
N ILE A 2 -9.31 25.58 21.20
CA ILE A 2 -9.63 24.25 21.78
C ILE A 2 -11.15 23.96 21.84
N TYR A 3 -11.99 24.91 22.26
CA TYR A 3 -13.45 24.67 22.35
C TYR A 3 -14.22 24.83 21.03
N VAL A 4 -13.71 25.64 20.09
CA VAL A 4 -14.41 25.91 18.80
C VAL A 4 -14.07 24.85 17.75
N VAL A 5 -12.83 24.35 17.74
CA VAL A 5 -12.37 23.33 16.79
C VAL A 5 -12.35 21.94 17.43
N GLY A 6 -11.97 21.83 18.72
CA GLY A 6 -11.83 20.54 19.39
C GLY A 6 -13.14 19.80 19.60
N GLY A 7 -14.24 20.51 19.90
CA GLY A 7 -15.57 19.89 20.04
C GLY A 7 -16.04 19.17 18.77
N PRO A 8 -16.12 19.87 17.62
CA PRO A 8 -16.46 19.25 16.34
C PRO A 8 -15.50 18.12 15.93
N VAL A 9 -14.19 18.30 16.14
CA VAL A 9 -13.19 17.27 15.81
C VAL A 9 -13.37 16.02 16.67
N SER A 10 -13.60 16.18 17.97
CA SER A 10 -13.86 15.07 18.89
C SER A 10 -15.10 14.28 18.48
N ALA A 11 -16.20 14.97 18.13
CA ALA A 11 -17.42 14.31 17.67
C ALA A 11 -17.22 13.51 16.37
N VAL A 12 -16.42 14.04 15.44
CA VAL A 12 -16.06 13.32 14.20
C VAL A 12 -15.20 12.10 14.52
N MET A 13 -14.20 12.22 15.39
CA MET A 13 -13.35 11.09 15.79
C MET A 13 -14.13 9.99 16.53
N GLU A 14 -15.06 10.36 17.41
CA GLU A 14 -15.93 9.43 18.13
C GLU A 14 -16.91 8.73 17.17
N GLY A 15 -17.49 9.47 16.21
CA GLY A 15 -18.33 8.91 15.16
C GLY A 15 -17.57 7.93 14.26
N LEU A 16 -16.34 8.28 13.85
CA LEU A 16 -15.45 7.39 13.10
C LEU A 16 -15.08 6.15 13.91
N THR A 17 -14.72 6.30 15.18
CA THR A 17 -14.38 5.18 16.06
C THR A 17 -15.56 4.24 16.23
N THR A 18 -16.75 4.78 16.44
CA THR A 18 -18.00 4.00 16.54
C THR A 18 -18.33 3.30 15.23
N PHE A 19 -18.17 3.97 14.09
CA PHE A 19 -18.36 3.37 12.78
C PHE A 19 -17.41 2.19 12.55
N LEU A 20 -16.12 2.39 12.83
CA LEU A 20 -15.09 1.36 12.70
C LEU A 20 -15.30 0.19 13.67
N GLY A 21 -15.67 0.47 14.93
CA GLY A 21 -15.94 -0.54 15.94
C GLY A 21 -17.18 -1.40 15.64
N ASN A 22 -18.12 -0.89 14.84
CA ASN A 22 -19.31 -1.63 14.38
C ASN A 22 -19.12 -2.29 13.00
N MET A 23 -17.92 -2.26 12.42
CA MET A 23 -17.68 -2.90 11.13
C MET A 23 -17.73 -4.42 11.27
N THR A 24 -18.55 -5.06 10.44
CA THR A 24 -18.41 -6.48 10.18
C THR A 24 -17.14 -6.75 9.37
N SER A 25 -16.66 -7.98 9.37
CA SER A 25 -15.46 -8.38 8.64
C SER A 25 -15.52 -7.99 7.15
N THR A 26 -16.70 -8.01 6.51
CA THR A 26 -16.85 -7.58 5.11
C THR A 26 -16.59 -6.09 4.91
N ASN A 27 -17.11 -5.23 5.80
CA ASN A 27 -16.89 -3.79 5.70
C ASN A 27 -15.41 -3.44 5.95
N ALA A 28 -14.77 -4.13 6.90
CA ALA A 28 -13.35 -3.96 7.21
C ALA A 28 -12.47 -4.25 5.98
N ILE A 29 -12.74 -5.34 5.26
CA ILE A 29 -12.05 -5.69 4.01
C ILE A 29 -12.24 -4.61 2.96
N LEU A 30 -13.48 -4.13 2.75
CA LEU A 30 -13.78 -3.07 1.78
C LEU A 30 -13.02 -1.78 2.07
N LEU A 31 -12.97 -1.37 3.34
CA LEU A 31 -12.17 -0.22 3.75
C LEU A 31 -10.66 -0.45 3.50
N GLY A 32 -10.15 -1.63 3.82
CA GLY A 32 -8.76 -2.00 3.53
C GLY A 32 -8.43 -1.95 2.05
N MET A 33 -9.32 -2.46 1.19
CA MET A 33 -9.16 -2.39 -0.26
C MET A 33 -9.16 -0.96 -0.77
N LEU A 34 -10.05 -0.10 -0.27
CA LEU A 34 -10.10 1.31 -0.63
C LEU A 34 -8.82 2.04 -0.23
N LEU A 35 -8.41 1.95 1.04
CA LEU A 35 -7.20 2.58 1.55
C LEU A 35 -5.96 2.07 0.82
N GLY A 36 -5.93 0.77 0.54
CA GLY A 36 -4.84 0.15 -0.22
C GLY A 36 -4.77 0.61 -1.67
N ALA A 37 -5.92 0.75 -2.35
CA ALA A 37 -5.96 1.30 -3.70
C ALA A 37 -5.48 2.76 -3.73
N MET A 38 -5.86 3.57 -2.74
CA MET A 38 -5.41 4.95 -2.61
C MET A 38 -3.88 5.05 -2.47
N GLN A 39 -3.24 4.11 -1.76
CA GLN A 39 -1.78 4.08 -1.64
C GLN A 39 -1.08 3.88 -3.00
N GLY A 40 -1.67 3.06 -3.88
CA GLY A 40 -1.13 2.76 -5.21
C GLY A 40 -1.48 3.77 -6.30
N PHE A 41 -2.34 4.77 -6.03
CA PHE A 41 -2.91 5.65 -7.06
C PHE A 41 -1.90 6.65 -7.64
N ASP A 42 -1.18 7.38 -6.77
CA ASP A 42 -0.31 8.49 -7.16
C ASP A 42 1.11 8.41 -6.56
N LEU A 43 1.49 7.24 -6.04
CA LEU A 43 2.86 6.90 -5.64
C LEU A 43 3.51 7.94 -4.69
N GLY A 44 2.74 8.39 -3.70
CA GLY A 44 3.16 9.41 -2.71
C GLY A 44 2.53 10.80 -2.92
N GLY A 45 1.58 10.91 -3.84
CA GLY A 45 0.82 12.14 -4.11
C GLY A 45 -0.31 12.43 -3.11
N PRO A 46 -1.22 13.37 -3.45
CA PRO A 46 -2.30 13.81 -2.57
C PRO A 46 -3.26 12.71 -2.11
N VAL A 47 -3.60 11.73 -2.96
CA VAL A 47 -4.52 10.63 -2.63
C VAL A 47 -3.86 9.66 -1.67
N ASN A 48 -2.60 9.29 -1.91
CA ASN A 48 -1.82 8.50 -0.97
C ASN A 48 -1.72 9.20 0.40
N LYS A 49 -1.39 10.51 0.42
CA LYS A 49 -1.30 11.29 1.66
C LYS A 49 -2.65 11.46 2.36
N ALA A 50 -3.76 11.53 1.64
CA ALA A 50 -5.09 11.54 2.22
C ALA A 50 -5.39 10.24 2.97
N ALA A 51 -5.07 9.08 2.38
CA ALA A 51 -5.19 7.80 3.07
C ALA A 51 -4.27 7.72 4.30
N TYR A 52 -3.00 8.16 4.17
CA TYR A 52 -2.07 8.18 5.29
C TYR A 52 -2.55 9.04 6.46
N THR A 53 -3.00 10.26 6.18
CA THR A 53 -3.52 11.18 7.21
C THR A 53 -4.78 10.66 7.87
N PHE A 54 -5.64 9.95 7.13
CA PHE A 54 -6.76 9.22 7.71
C PHE A 54 -6.30 8.17 8.73
N GLY A 55 -5.31 7.34 8.38
CA GLY A 55 -4.72 6.36 9.31
C GLY A 55 -4.09 7.01 10.54
N VAL A 56 -3.32 8.09 10.36
CA VAL A 56 -2.71 8.83 11.48
C VAL A 56 -3.77 9.40 12.42
N GLY A 57 -4.85 9.97 11.88
CA GLY A 57 -5.93 10.52 12.70
C GLY A 57 -6.54 9.47 13.62
N LEU A 58 -6.71 8.24 13.13
CA LEU A 58 -7.30 7.13 13.87
C LEU A 58 -6.40 6.53 14.96
N LEU A 59 -5.08 6.75 14.89
CA LEU A 59 -4.16 6.34 15.96
C LEU A 59 -4.49 7.02 17.29
N ALA A 60 -4.95 8.28 17.26
CA ALA A 60 -5.34 9.03 18.46
C ALA A 60 -6.56 8.43 19.16
N SER A 61 -7.35 7.62 18.46
CA SER A 61 -8.54 6.92 18.98
C SER A 61 -8.30 5.41 19.13
N HIS A 62 -7.04 4.98 19.18
CA HIS A 62 -6.65 3.57 19.35
C HIS A 62 -7.18 2.63 18.25
N SER A 63 -7.48 3.15 17.07
CA SER A 63 -7.90 2.37 15.91
C SER A 63 -6.72 2.11 14.99
N TYR A 64 -6.13 0.93 15.12
CA TYR A 64 -4.82 0.59 14.54
C TYR A 64 -4.88 -0.22 13.24
N MET A 65 -6.00 -0.88 12.94
CA MET A 65 -6.12 -1.71 11.73
C MET A 65 -6.02 -0.90 10.43
N PRO A 66 -6.65 0.28 10.29
CA PRO A 66 -6.53 1.08 9.07
C PRO A 66 -5.09 1.51 8.81
N MET A 67 -4.33 1.84 9.86
CA MET A 67 -2.91 2.18 9.74
C MET A 67 -2.10 0.99 9.21
N ALA A 68 -2.33 -0.22 9.73
CA ALA A 68 -1.68 -1.42 9.20
C ALA A 68 -1.99 -1.62 7.70
N ALA A 69 -3.25 -1.48 7.30
CA ALA A 69 -3.64 -1.63 5.89
C ALA A 69 -2.93 -0.63 4.97
N ILE A 70 -2.83 0.63 5.39
CA ILE A 70 -2.12 1.69 4.65
C ILE A 70 -0.62 1.38 4.55
N MET A 71 0.02 0.98 5.66
CA MET A 71 1.45 0.67 5.67
C MET A 71 1.78 -0.61 4.88
N ALA A 72 0.92 -1.63 4.90
CA ALA A 72 1.09 -2.81 4.06
C ALA A 72 1.01 -2.45 2.57
N ALA A 73 -0.04 -1.70 2.20
CA ALA A 73 -0.29 -1.32 0.82
C ALA A 73 0.74 -0.33 0.26
N GLY A 74 1.28 0.58 1.07
CA GLY A 74 2.29 1.56 0.63
C GLY A 74 3.62 0.94 0.19
N MET A 75 3.94 -0.28 0.64
CA MET A 75 5.13 -1.02 0.19
C MET A 75 4.94 -1.63 -1.22
N VAL A 76 3.70 -1.97 -1.57
CA VAL A 76 3.37 -2.77 -2.75
C VAL A 76 3.83 -2.15 -4.08
N PRO A 77 3.71 -0.84 -4.34
CA PRO A 77 4.07 -0.28 -5.64
C PRO A 77 5.52 -0.55 -6.04
N ALA A 78 6.47 -0.22 -5.16
CA ALA A 78 7.89 -0.36 -5.45
C ALA A 78 8.35 -1.83 -5.42
N LEU A 79 7.84 -2.62 -4.47
CA LEU A 79 8.08 -4.07 -4.44
C LEU A 79 7.55 -4.76 -5.72
N GLY A 80 6.36 -4.38 -6.15
CA GLY A 80 5.71 -4.93 -7.33
C GLY A 80 6.48 -4.66 -8.61
N MET A 81 7.09 -3.48 -8.76
CA MET A 81 7.96 -3.18 -9.91
C MET A 81 9.20 -4.06 -9.93
N GLY A 82 9.83 -4.29 -8.77
CA GLY A 82 10.90 -5.28 -8.64
C GLY A 82 10.47 -6.66 -9.13
N VAL A 83 9.37 -7.17 -8.58
CA VAL A 83 8.82 -8.47 -8.97
C VAL A 83 8.47 -8.55 -10.47
N ALA A 84 7.89 -7.49 -11.04
CA ALA A 84 7.54 -7.46 -12.46
C ALA A 84 8.77 -7.65 -13.36
N THR A 85 9.88 -6.97 -13.03
CA THR A 85 11.14 -7.06 -13.80
C THR A 85 11.80 -8.42 -13.70
N TRP A 86 11.64 -9.13 -12.58
CA TRP A 86 12.11 -10.51 -12.44
C TRP A 86 11.20 -11.50 -13.16
N ALA A 87 9.88 -11.34 -13.05
CA ALA A 87 8.89 -12.25 -13.61
C ALA A 87 8.83 -12.24 -15.14
N ALA A 88 8.96 -11.06 -15.77
CA ALA A 88 8.92 -10.91 -17.22
C ALA A 88 10.23 -10.35 -17.77
N ARG A 89 11.37 -10.95 -17.36
CA ARG A 89 12.71 -10.43 -17.64
C ARG A 89 12.94 -10.00 -19.10
N ALA A 90 12.45 -10.78 -20.06
CA ALA A 90 12.60 -10.51 -21.50
C ALA A 90 11.84 -9.26 -22.01
N LYS A 91 10.94 -8.67 -21.21
CA LYS A 91 10.14 -7.48 -21.58
C LYS A 91 10.78 -6.16 -21.11
N PHE A 92 11.88 -6.22 -20.37
CA PHE A 92 12.53 -5.05 -19.79
C PHE A 92 13.95 -4.91 -20.33
N ASN A 93 14.42 -3.67 -20.48
CA ASN A 93 15.80 -3.39 -20.84
C ASN A 93 16.73 -3.40 -19.61
N ALA A 94 18.04 -3.34 -19.83
CA ALA A 94 19.04 -3.37 -18.76
C ALA A 94 18.84 -2.26 -17.71
N ALA A 95 18.45 -1.04 -18.13
CA ALA A 95 18.19 0.05 -17.20
C ALA A 95 16.92 -0.17 -16.37
N GLU A 96 15.88 -0.77 -16.96
CA GLU A 96 14.67 -1.15 -16.23
C GLU A 96 14.93 -2.30 -15.23
N HIS A 97 15.85 -3.21 -15.51
CA HIS A 97 16.27 -4.24 -14.54
C HIS A 97 16.96 -3.65 -13.31
N GLU A 98 17.93 -2.75 -13.52
CA GLU A 98 18.60 -2.07 -12.41
C GLU A 98 17.62 -1.22 -11.61
N ALA A 99 16.73 -0.49 -12.30
CA ALA A 99 15.66 0.26 -11.65
C ALA A 99 14.72 -0.66 -10.86
N GLY A 100 14.40 -1.85 -11.35
CA GLY A 100 13.56 -2.83 -10.66
C GLY A 100 14.20 -3.34 -9.37
N ASN A 101 15.49 -3.68 -9.41
CA ASN A 101 16.23 -4.09 -8.21
C ASN A 101 16.28 -2.97 -7.16
N ALA A 102 16.57 -1.74 -7.59
CA ALA A 102 16.57 -0.58 -6.71
C ALA A 102 15.16 -0.31 -6.13
N SER A 103 14.13 -0.39 -6.97
CA SER A 103 12.73 -0.21 -6.57
C SER A 103 12.30 -1.23 -5.52
N PHE A 104 12.71 -2.49 -5.66
CA PHE A 104 12.42 -3.52 -4.66
C PHE A 104 13.00 -3.17 -3.29
N ILE A 105 14.27 -2.76 -3.23
CA ILE A 105 14.93 -2.37 -1.98
C ILE A 105 14.23 -1.14 -1.37
N LEU A 106 13.90 -0.15 -2.18
CA LEU A 106 13.14 1.03 -1.75
C LEU A 106 11.77 0.65 -1.18
N GLY A 107 11.07 -0.31 -1.80
CA GLY A 107 9.80 -0.83 -1.30
C GLY A 107 9.92 -1.49 0.08
N LEU A 108 11.01 -2.23 0.34
CA LEU A 108 11.29 -2.77 1.68
C LEU A 108 11.46 -1.67 2.74
N CYS A 109 11.90 -0.49 2.32
CA CYS A 109 12.07 0.70 3.14
C CYS A 109 10.83 1.62 3.18
N PHE A 110 9.69 1.18 2.64
CA PHE A 110 8.47 1.99 2.54
C PHE A 110 8.59 3.23 1.64
N ILE A 111 9.42 3.15 0.61
CA ILE A 111 9.59 4.23 -0.37
C ILE A 111 8.86 3.81 -1.65
N SER A 112 7.58 4.22 -1.75
CA SER A 112 6.70 3.90 -2.88
C SER A 112 7.15 4.58 -4.20
N GLU A 113 7.93 5.65 -4.08
CA GLU A 113 8.48 6.46 -5.16
C GLU A 113 9.43 5.68 -6.06
N GLY A 114 9.96 4.55 -5.59
CA GLY A 114 10.72 3.61 -6.41
C GLY A 114 9.95 3.12 -7.64
N ALA A 115 8.61 3.23 -7.65
CA ALA A 115 7.77 2.89 -8.80
C ALA A 115 7.58 4.03 -9.82
N ILE A 116 7.91 5.28 -9.47
CA ILE A 116 7.73 6.46 -10.34
C ILE A 116 8.42 6.29 -11.70
N PRO A 117 9.67 5.79 -11.80
CA PRO A 117 10.32 5.61 -13.11
C PRO A 117 9.56 4.66 -14.05
N PHE A 118 8.84 3.69 -13.50
CA PHE A 118 8.00 2.77 -14.25
C PHE A 118 6.68 3.43 -14.65
N ALA A 119 6.02 4.11 -13.70
CA ALA A 119 4.77 4.83 -13.95
C ALA A 119 4.95 5.99 -14.94
N ALA A 120 6.09 6.67 -14.93
CA ALA A 120 6.39 7.73 -15.90
C ALA A 120 6.49 7.19 -17.34
N ARG A 121 6.90 5.93 -17.51
CA ARG A 121 7.01 5.27 -18.81
C ARG A 121 5.71 4.60 -19.26
N ASP A 122 4.97 4.01 -18.32
CA ASP A 122 3.79 3.19 -18.61
C ASP A 122 2.67 3.39 -17.57
N PRO A 123 2.13 4.62 -17.44
CA PRO A 123 1.22 4.98 -16.35
C PRO A 123 -0.08 4.17 -16.40
N MET A 124 -0.60 3.93 -17.60
CA MET A 124 -1.86 3.25 -17.84
C MET A 124 -1.87 1.77 -17.39
N ARG A 125 -0.69 1.17 -17.19
CA ARG A 125 -0.57 -0.22 -16.72
C ARG A 125 -0.01 -0.28 -15.31
N VAL A 126 0.93 0.59 -14.96
CA VAL A 126 1.53 0.61 -13.62
C VAL A 126 0.49 1.03 -12.60
N ILE A 127 -0.19 2.17 -12.77
CA ILE A 127 -1.11 2.71 -11.77
C ILE A 127 -2.26 1.72 -11.46
N PRO A 128 -2.95 1.13 -12.45
CA PRO A 128 -3.97 0.12 -12.13
C PRO A 128 -3.40 -1.12 -11.44
N SER A 129 -2.19 -1.56 -11.80
CA SER A 129 -1.55 -2.72 -11.17
C SER A 129 -1.18 -2.46 -9.71
N THR A 130 -0.66 -1.26 -9.41
CA THR A 130 -0.31 -0.85 -8.05
C THR A 130 -1.56 -0.63 -7.20
N MET A 131 -2.64 -0.09 -7.76
CA MET A 131 -3.93 0.03 -7.08
C MET A 131 -4.52 -1.34 -6.73
N VAL A 132 -4.52 -2.31 -7.67
CA VAL A 132 -5.06 -3.66 -7.43
C VAL A 132 -4.21 -4.39 -6.39
N GLY A 133 -2.89 -4.37 -6.50
CA GLY A 133 -2.01 -4.98 -5.52
C GLY A 133 -2.13 -4.34 -4.14
N GLY A 134 -2.19 -3.00 -4.09
CA GLY A 134 -2.40 -2.25 -2.85
C GLY A 134 -3.74 -2.59 -2.21
N ALA A 135 -4.81 -2.66 -2.98
CA ALA A 135 -6.13 -3.06 -2.50
C ALA A 135 -6.11 -4.47 -1.89
N ILE A 136 -5.42 -5.42 -2.52
CA ILE A 136 -5.29 -6.78 -1.99
C ILE A 136 -4.52 -6.79 -0.68
N ALA A 137 -3.38 -6.09 -0.60
CA ALA A 137 -2.60 -5.99 0.64
C ALA A 137 -3.41 -5.34 1.77
N GLY A 138 -4.07 -4.23 1.51
CA GLY A 138 -4.89 -3.53 2.51
C GLY A 138 -6.11 -4.33 2.95
N GLY A 139 -6.81 -4.96 2.00
CA GLY A 139 -7.95 -5.82 2.27
C GLY A 139 -7.60 -7.06 3.10
N LEU A 140 -6.48 -7.72 2.77
CA LEU A 140 -5.97 -8.87 3.54
C LEU A 140 -5.49 -8.45 4.93
N SER A 141 -4.82 -7.30 5.05
CA SER A 141 -4.40 -6.75 6.34
C SER A 141 -5.61 -6.54 7.27
N MET A 142 -6.70 -5.96 6.75
CA MET A 142 -7.94 -5.78 7.51
C MET A 142 -8.66 -7.10 7.78
N TYR A 143 -8.63 -8.05 6.84
CA TYR A 143 -9.22 -9.38 7.00
C TYR A 143 -8.57 -10.16 8.15
N PHE A 144 -7.24 -10.17 8.21
CA PHE A 144 -6.48 -10.84 9.26
C PHE A 144 -6.45 -10.05 10.57
N GLY A 145 -6.96 -8.81 10.54
CA GLY A 145 -6.97 -7.92 11.68
C GLY A 145 -5.60 -7.46 12.13
N CYS A 146 -4.65 -7.32 11.20
CA CYS A 146 -3.34 -6.76 11.51
C CYS A 146 -3.49 -5.34 12.06
N THR A 147 -2.76 -5.04 13.11
CA THR A 147 -2.72 -3.71 13.73
C THR A 147 -1.30 -3.17 13.67
N LEU A 148 -1.18 -1.84 13.58
CA LEU A 148 0.11 -1.18 13.51
C LEU A 148 0.03 0.17 14.24
N MET A 149 0.78 0.30 15.33
CA MET A 149 0.65 1.40 16.29
C MET A 149 1.48 2.64 15.95
N ALA A 150 2.45 2.51 15.02
CA ALA A 150 3.34 3.58 14.61
C ALA A 150 3.01 4.06 13.19
N PRO A 151 3.07 5.34 12.85
CA PRO A 151 2.81 5.80 11.49
C PRO A 151 4.03 5.58 10.58
N HIS A 152 4.59 4.37 10.57
CA HIS A 152 5.77 4.03 9.80
C HIS A 152 5.66 2.63 9.20
N GLY A 153 6.01 2.50 7.93
CA GLY A 153 6.01 1.23 7.22
C GLY A 153 7.40 0.64 7.06
N GLY A 154 7.52 -0.33 6.16
CA GLY A 154 8.80 -0.93 5.81
C GLY A 154 9.19 -2.05 6.77
N LEU A 155 10.20 -2.83 6.43
CA LEU A 155 10.66 -3.92 7.28
C LEU A 155 11.19 -3.42 8.64
N PHE A 156 11.63 -2.16 8.72
CA PHE A 156 12.15 -1.57 9.96
C PHE A 156 11.12 -1.50 11.08
N VAL A 157 9.82 -1.35 10.77
CA VAL A 157 8.78 -1.32 11.80
C VAL A 157 8.66 -2.67 12.54
N LEU A 158 9.04 -3.77 11.89
CA LEU A 158 8.99 -5.11 12.47
C LEU A 158 10.07 -5.33 13.53
N ALA A 159 11.12 -4.51 13.54
CA ALA A 159 12.15 -4.53 14.58
C ALA A 159 11.72 -3.83 15.86
N ILE A 160 10.62 -3.07 15.84
CA ILE A 160 10.07 -2.39 17.01
C ILE A 160 9.15 -3.37 17.75
N PRO A 161 9.47 -3.76 19.00
CA PRO A 161 8.64 -4.69 19.76
C PRO A 161 7.22 -4.16 19.90
N HIS A 162 6.23 -5.02 19.64
CA HIS A 162 4.80 -4.73 19.76
C HIS A 162 4.26 -3.61 18.86
N ALA A 163 5.03 -3.12 17.88
CA ALA A 163 4.53 -2.12 16.94
C ALA A 163 3.51 -2.70 15.94
N VAL A 164 3.63 -3.98 15.61
CA VAL A 164 2.76 -4.70 14.66
C VAL A 164 2.23 -5.97 15.32
N GLU A 165 0.91 -6.15 15.30
CA GLU A 165 0.29 -7.43 15.66
C GLU A 165 0.00 -8.25 14.39
N HIS A 166 -0.08 -9.57 14.54
CA HIS A 166 -0.26 -10.50 13.40
C HIS A 166 0.83 -10.35 12.32
N VAL A 167 2.10 -10.26 12.74
CA VAL A 167 3.26 -10.00 11.86
C VAL A 167 3.33 -10.94 10.66
N MET A 168 3.06 -12.24 10.84
CA MET A 168 3.09 -13.21 9.74
C MET A 168 2.00 -12.93 8.71
N GLN A 169 0.79 -12.61 9.15
CA GLN A 169 -0.34 -12.24 8.30
C GLN A 169 -0.11 -10.89 7.60
N TYR A 170 0.54 -9.94 8.29
CA TYR A 170 0.94 -8.66 7.74
C TYR A 170 1.95 -8.82 6.59
N LEU A 171 3.01 -9.60 6.82
CA LEU A 171 4.00 -9.95 5.79
C LEU A 171 3.35 -10.72 4.62
N LEU A 172 2.43 -11.64 4.92
CA LEU A 172 1.68 -12.36 3.90
C LEU A 172 0.83 -11.41 3.03
N SER A 173 0.17 -10.43 3.65
CA SER A 173 -0.63 -9.42 2.95
C SER A 173 0.23 -8.59 2.00
N ILE A 174 1.40 -8.13 2.46
CA ILE A 174 2.37 -7.41 1.63
C ILE A 174 2.86 -8.27 0.47
N ALA A 175 3.24 -9.52 0.76
CA ALA A 175 3.75 -10.44 -0.25
C ALA A 175 2.71 -10.75 -1.34
N LEU A 176 1.46 -11.04 -0.96
CA LEU A 176 0.39 -11.32 -1.91
C LEU A 176 0.03 -10.09 -2.75
N GLY A 177 -0.11 -8.91 -2.14
CA GLY A 177 -0.34 -7.67 -2.89
C GLY A 177 0.80 -7.34 -3.86
N THR A 178 2.05 -7.55 -3.42
CA THR A 178 3.26 -7.38 -4.23
C THR A 178 3.29 -8.33 -5.43
N ILE A 179 3.02 -9.61 -5.20
CA ILE A 179 2.98 -10.63 -6.27
C ILE A 179 1.91 -10.28 -7.29
N VAL A 180 0.70 -9.93 -6.84
CA VAL A 180 -0.38 -9.57 -7.76
C VAL A 180 -0.05 -8.30 -8.54
N CYS A 181 0.47 -7.26 -7.89
CA CYS A 181 0.93 -6.03 -8.56
C CYS A 181 1.98 -6.36 -9.65
N GLY A 182 3.02 -7.09 -9.28
CA GLY A 182 4.14 -7.40 -10.16
C GLY A 182 3.74 -8.30 -11.33
N LEU A 183 2.95 -9.35 -11.08
CA LEU A 183 2.47 -10.25 -12.13
C LEU A 183 1.45 -9.55 -13.04
N MET A 184 0.54 -8.75 -12.50
CA MET A 184 -0.41 -7.99 -13.30
C MET A 184 0.33 -7.04 -14.25
N TYR A 185 1.32 -6.28 -13.75
CA TYR A 185 2.10 -5.40 -14.61
C TYR A 185 2.94 -6.19 -15.64
N ALA A 186 3.60 -7.27 -15.21
CA ALA A 186 4.39 -8.14 -16.08
C ALA A 186 3.57 -8.76 -17.22
N LEU A 187 2.30 -9.12 -16.96
CA LEU A 187 1.38 -9.64 -17.97
C LEU A 187 0.91 -8.54 -18.93
N LEU A 188 0.52 -7.38 -18.41
CA LEU A 188 -0.01 -6.26 -19.19
C LEU A 188 1.05 -5.54 -20.05
N LYS A 189 2.32 -5.53 -19.61
CA LYS A 189 3.42 -4.92 -20.37
C LYS A 189 3.62 -5.69 -21.68
N PRO A 190 3.60 -5.03 -22.85
CA PRO A 190 3.87 -5.70 -24.12
C PRO A 190 5.31 -6.23 -24.19
N SER A 191 5.52 -7.31 -24.96
CA SER A 191 6.88 -7.78 -25.26
C SER A 191 7.59 -6.79 -26.17
N ALA A 192 8.90 -6.57 -25.96
CA ALA A 192 9.72 -5.68 -26.78
C ALA A 192 9.69 -6.03 -28.29
N VAL A 193 9.47 -7.32 -28.62
CA VAL A 193 9.31 -7.80 -30.01
C VAL A 193 8.03 -7.23 -30.68
N ALA A 194 6.97 -6.97 -29.92
CA ALA A 194 5.68 -6.53 -30.45
C ALA A 194 5.63 -5.03 -30.83
N GLN A 195 6.66 -4.25 -30.50
CA GLN A 195 6.72 -2.81 -30.82
C GLN A 195 7.39 -2.51 -32.19
N THR A 196 7.58 -3.51 -33.05
CA THR A 196 8.21 -3.37 -34.38
C THR A 196 7.24 -3.55 -35.56
N VAL A 197 5.94 -3.34 -35.34
CA VAL A 197 4.93 -3.36 -36.42
C VAL A 197 4.21 -2.01 -36.50
#